data_AF-A0A2G2I734-F1
#
_entry.id   AF-A0A2G2I734-F1
#
_cell.length_a   1.000
_cell.length_b   1.000
_cell.length_c   1.000
_cell.angle_alpha   90.00
_cell.angle_beta   90.00
_cell.angle_gamma   90.00
#
_symmetry.space_group_name_H-M   'P 1'
#
loop_
_entity.id
_entity.type
_entity.pdbx_description
1 polymer ?
#
loop_
_entity_poly.entity_id
_entity_poly.type
_entity_poly.pdbx_seq_one_letter_code
_entity_poly.pdbx_strand_id
1 'polypeptide(L)' 'MRQVNDTRRPIVITQRGKSVAVVVDVAEYESMQEKVELLEEVQKAEAQLSAGLGVSNSDARAQILQSIKR' A
#
# COMPACT_ATOMS: atom_id res chain seq x y z
N MET A 1 10.40 -2.64 -24.29
CA MET A 1 10.28 -1.58 -23.28
C MET A 1 9.44 -0.38 -23.73
N ARG A 2 9.59 0.18 -24.95
CA ARG A 2 8.78 1.35 -25.41
C ARG A 2 7.26 1.18 -25.28
N GLN A 3 6.70 0.06 -25.74
CA GLN A 3 5.24 -0.10 -25.82
C GLN A 3 4.51 -0.07 -24.47
N VAL A 4 5.12 -0.56 -23.38
CA VAL A 4 4.52 -0.56 -22.03
C VAL A 4 4.46 0.86 -21.48
N ASN A 5 5.55 1.60 -21.63
CA ASN A 5 5.67 2.98 -21.15
C ASN A 5 4.79 3.94 -21.99
N ASP A 6 4.70 3.71 -23.30
CA ASP A 6 3.97 4.58 -24.23
C ASP A 6 2.44 4.39 -24.12
N THR A 7 1.97 3.18 -23.81
CA THR A 7 0.52 2.86 -23.79
C THR A 7 -0.07 2.67 -22.40
N ARG A 8 0.76 2.53 -21.36
CA ARG A 8 0.38 2.12 -20.00
C ARG A 8 -0.46 0.84 -19.95
N ARG A 9 -0.36 -0.03 -20.97
CA ARG A 9 -1.06 -1.31 -21.01
C ARG A 9 -0.09 -2.44 -20.63
N PRO A 10 -0.43 -3.28 -19.64
CA PRO A 10 0.41 -4.42 -19.25
C PRO A 10 0.51 -5.46 -20.37
N ILE A 11 1.69 -6.07 -20.50
CA ILE A 11 1.92 -7.16 -21.46
C ILE A 11 2.05 -8.47 -20.69
N VAL A 12 1.32 -9.51 -21.13
CA VAL A 12 1.34 -10.85 -20.53
C VAL A 12 2.24 -11.77 -21.36
N ILE A 13 3.30 -12.30 -20.76
CA ILE A 13 4.22 -13.28 -21.35
C ILE A 13 3.89 -14.66 -20.78
N THR A 14 3.55 -15.63 -21.64
CA THR A 14 3.31 -17.01 -21.21
C THR A 14 4.39 -17.96 -21.75
N GLN A 15 4.87 -18.89 -20.92
CA GLN A 15 5.77 -19.96 -21.37
C GLN A 15 5.06 -21.32 -21.25
N ARG A 16 4.80 -21.97 -22.39
CA ARG A 16 4.22 -23.34 -22.50
C ARG A 16 3.06 -23.60 -21.51
N GLY A 17 2.22 -22.59 -21.29
CA GLY A 17 1.04 -22.66 -20.43
C GLY A 17 1.26 -22.80 -18.92
N LYS A 18 2.50 -22.64 -18.40
CA LYS A 18 2.80 -22.91 -16.98
C LYS A 18 3.38 -21.74 -16.19
N SER A 19 3.92 -20.72 -16.85
CA SER A 19 4.45 -19.53 -16.18
C SER A 19 4.01 -18.27 -16.93
N VAL A 20 3.43 -17.33 -16.18
CA VAL A 20 2.87 -16.07 -16.67
C VAL A 20 3.64 -14.93 -16.02
N ALA A 21 4.28 -14.08 -16.80
CA ALA A 21 4.89 -12.83 -16.32
C ALA A 21 4.09 -11.65 -16.88
N VAL A 22 3.78 -10.66 -16.04
CA VAL A 22 3.15 -9.42 -16.47
C VAL A 22 4.21 -8.32 -16.46
N VAL A 23 4.47 -7.73 -17.61
CA VAL A 23 5.37 -6.57 -17.73
C VAL A 23 4.52 -5.32 -17.63
N VAL A 24 4.79 -4.54 -16.59
CA VAL A 24 4.21 -3.22 -16.30
C VAL A 24 5.32 -2.18 -16.28
N ASP A 25 4.96 -0.92 -16.48
CA ASP A 25 5.87 0.19 -16.25
C ASP A 25 6.22 0.26 -14.75
N VAL A 26 7.46 0.64 -14.43
CA VAL A 26 7.95 0.64 -13.04
C VAL A 26 7.18 1.65 -12.19
N ALA A 27 6.89 2.84 -12.71
CA ALA A 27 6.17 3.86 -11.95
C ALA A 27 4.71 3.45 -11.70
N GLU A 28 4.10 2.76 -12.67
CA GLU A 28 2.75 2.19 -12.48
C GLU A 28 2.76 1.11 -11.39
N TYR A 29 3.75 0.22 -11.41
CA TYR A 29 3.89 -0.81 -10.38
C TYR A 29 4.08 -0.21 -8.98
N GLU A 30 4.97 0.77 -8.83
CA GLU A 30 5.21 1.46 -7.57
C GLU A 30 3.95 2.18 -7.06
N SER A 31 3.23 2.88 -7.93
CA SER A 31 1.98 3.53 -7.56
C SER A 31 0.89 2.54 -7.13
N MET A 32 0.81 1.38 -7.78
CA MET A 32 -0.08 0.31 -7.37
C MET A 32 0.30 -0.25 -5.99
N GLN A 33 1.60 -0.45 -5.73
CA GLN A 33 2.08 -0.92 -4.43
C GLN A 33 1.73 0.07 -3.30
N GLU A 34 2.05 1.35 -3.49
CA GLU A 34 1.75 2.42 -2.50
C GLU A 34 0.25 2.52 -2.23
N LYS A 35 -0.58 2.40 -3.28
CA LYS A 35 -2.04 2.42 -3.12
C LYS A 35 -2.54 1.21 -2.34
N VAL A 36 -2.01 0.02 -2.59
CA VAL A 36 -2.40 -1.19 -1.85
C VAL A 36 -2.02 -1.05 -0.38
N GLU A 37 -0.80 -0.62 -0.09
CA GLU A 37 -0.33 -0.38 1.28
C GLU A 37 -1.23 0.62 2.03
N LEU A 38 -1.52 1.76 1.41
CA LEU A 38 -2.43 2.76 2.00
C LEU A 38 -3.82 2.20 2.29
N LEU A 39 -4.39 1.41 1.37
CA LEU A 39 -5.72 0.82 1.55
C LEU A 39 -5.72 -0.24 2.67
N GLU A 40 -4.65 -1.01 2.80
CA GLU A 40 -4.50 -1.97 3.90
C GLU A 40 -4.38 -1.26 5.26
N GLU A 41 -3.62 -0.16 5.34
CA GLU A 41 -3.52 0.67 6.54
C GLU A 41 -4.86 1.29 6.93
N VAL A 42 -5.60 1.84 5.96
CA VAL A 42 -6.93 2.41 6.20
C VAL A 42 -7.90 1.34 6.70
N GLN A 43 -7.95 0.19 6.04
CA GLN A 43 -8.82 -0.92 6.46
C GLN A 43 -8.50 -1.37 7.90
N LYS A 44 -7.21 -1.49 8.23
CA LYS A 44 -6.76 -1.85 9.57
C LYS A 44 -7.18 -0.79 10.59
N ALA A 45 -7.01 0.49 10.29
CA ALA A 45 -7.42 1.59 11.16
C ALA A 45 -8.93 1.59 11.40
N GLU A 46 -9.74 1.38 10.36
CA GLU A 46 -11.21 1.27 10.47
C GLU A 46 -11.63 0.10 11.37
N ALA A 47 -10.99 -1.06 11.21
CA ALA A 47 -11.24 -2.23 12.07
C ALA A 47 -10.88 -1.96 13.53
N GLN A 48 -9.75 -1.29 13.79
CA GLN A 48 -9.31 -0.92 15.14
C GLN A 48 -10.28 0.08 15.79
N LEU A 49 -10.72 1.10 15.06
CA LEU A 49 -11.67 2.08 15.55
C LEU A 49 -13.04 1.44 15.86
N SER A 50 -13.50 0.55 14.98
CA SER A 50 -14.75 -0.21 15.18
C SER A 50 -14.67 -1.13 16.42
N ALA A 51 -13.48 -1.64 16.74
CA ALA A 51 -13.21 -2.43 17.94
C ALA A 51 -12.97 -1.58 19.21
N GLY A 52 -13.07 -0.24 19.12
CA GLY A 52 -12.84 0.66 20.26
C GLY A 52 -11.37 0.83 20.65
N LEU A 53 -10.42 0.46 19.77
CA LEU A 53 -8.98 0.57 20.00
C LEU A 53 -8.41 1.95 19.66
N GLY A 54 -9.27 2.93 19.34
CA GLY A 54 -8.88 4.31 19.12
C GLY A 54 -8.43 5.00 20.41
N VAL A 55 -7.49 5.93 20.27
CA VAL A 55 -7.06 6.82 21.37
C VAL A 55 -7.48 8.25 21.06
N SER A 56 -7.86 9.01 22.10
CA SER A 56 -8.17 10.43 21.92
C SER A 56 -6.91 11.22 21.58
N ASN A 57 -7.08 12.37 20.93
CA ASN A 57 -5.95 13.24 20.58
C ASN A 57 -5.15 13.69 21.81
N SER A 58 -5.85 14.00 22.91
CA SER A 58 -5.22 14.38 24.18
C SER A 58 -4.39 13.25 24.77
N ASP A 59 -4.92 12.02 24.77
CA ASP A 59 -4.24 10.85 25.32
C ASP A 59 -3.02 10.48 24.47
N ALA A 60 -3.17 10.51 23.14
CA ALA A 60 -2.07 10.28 22.20
C ALA A 60 -0.93 11.29 22.45
N ARG A 61 -1.25 12.58 22.58
CA ARG A 61 -0.25 13.62 22.86
C ARG A 61 0.47 13.39 24.19
N ALA A 62 -0.26 13.01 25.24
CA ALA A 62 0.31 12.71 26.55
C ALA A 62 1.29 11.53 26.48
N GLN A 63 0.92 10.44 25.78
CA GLN A 63 1.76 9.25 25.60
C GLN A 63 3.08 9.59 24.88
N ILE A 64 3.03 10.36 23.79
CA ILE A 64 4.23 10.77 23.04
C ILE A 64 5.13 11.70 23.87
N LEU A 65 4.55 12.65 24.62
CA LEU A 65 5.34 13.53 25.48
C LEU A 65 6.00 12.77 26.64
N GLN A 66 5.39 11.68 27.10
CA GLN A 66 5.98 10.82 28.12
C GLN A 66 7.16 10.01 27.57
N SER A 67 7.06 9.49 26.34
CA SER A 67 8.13 8.68 25.74
C SER A 67 9.41 9.47 25.44
N ILE A 68 9.29 10.76 25.14
CA ILE A 68 10.44 11.65 24.87
C ILE A 68 11.18 12.08 26.16
N LYS A 69 10.51 12.06 27.31
CA LYS A 69 11.10 12.47 28.61
C LYS A 69 11.96 11.37 29.26
N ARG A 70 12.08 10.21 28.62
CA ARG A 70 12.77 9.03 29.17
C ARG A 70 14.17 8.87 28.60
#